data_AF-A0A414Y5J4-F1
#
_entry.id   AF-A0A414Y5J4-F1
#
_cell.length_a   1.000
_cell.length_b   1.000
_cell.length_c   1.000
_cell.angle_alpha   90.00
_cell.angle_beta   90.00
_cell.angle_gamma   90.00
#
_symmetry.space_group_name_H-M   'P 1'
#
loop_
_entity.id
_entity.type
_entity.pdbx_description
1 polymer ?
#
loop_
_entity_poly.entity_id
_entity_poly.type
_entity_poly.pdbx_seq_one_letter_code
_entity_poly.pdbx_strand_id
1 'polypeptide(L)'
;MIELQKKELVFDIKNTAAAYADSISSSVEDSHLIHNIYDVGEDGNRDKLARILDSAVEDCKEMLFRYTKMEMLGGGFDSNEWEECIGSPTNDEDAYYLAMRMPSGFSKTSVHTMTVYIHDYIVNQSLYEWLMIVYPDGADRFWALAEDKKKKIKDASNRSAGRARIALHPF
;
A
#
# COMPACT_ATOMS: atom_id res chain seq x y z
N MET A 1 -9.51 -0.54 12.75
CA MET A 1 -9.18 0.51 11.78
C MET A 1 -7.67 0.62 11.73
N ILE A 2 -7.10 0.57 10.54
CA ILE A 2 -5.70 0.89 10.30
C ILE A 2 -5.68 2.28 9.69
N GLU A 3 -4.83 3.15 10.22
CA GLU A 3 -4.66 4.53 9.75
C GLU A 3 -3.27 4.65 9.15
N LEU A 4 -3.20 5.17 7.92
CA LEU A 4 -1.98 5.35 7.16
C LEU A 4 -1.86 6.83 6.77
N GLN A 5 -0.95 7.53 7.42
CA GLN A 5 -0.77 8.97 7.26
C GLN A 5 -0.19 9.28 5.87
N LYS A 6 -0.87 10.10 5.05
CA LYS A 6 -0.43 10.46 3.69
C LYS A 6 0.97 11.08 3.72
N LYS A 7 1.22 11.97 4.69
CA LYS A 7 2.53 12.62 4.89
C LYS A 7 3.66 11.63 5.18
N GLU A 8 3.39 10.54 5.92
CA GLU A 8 4.40 9.54 6.27
C GLU A 8 4.71 8.66 5.06
N LEU A 9 3.67 8.22 4.32
CA LEU A 9 3.84 7.48 3.07
C LEU A 9 4.64 8.29 2.04
N VAL A 10 4.28 9.55 1.81
CA VAL A 10 5.01 10.43 0.89
C VAL A 10 6.44 10.63 1.37
N PHE A 11 6.67 10.89 2.66
CA PHE A 11 8.01 11.03 3.21
C PHE A 11 8.88 9.79 2.96
N ASP A 12 8.37 8.59 3.26
CA ASP A 12 9.12 7.35 3.10
C ASP A 12 9.38 7.01 1.62
N ILE A 13 8.44 7.31 0.72
CA ILE A 13 8.64 7.18 -0.72
C ILE A 13 9.77 8.11 -1.19
N LYS A 14 9.71 9.40 -0.83
CA LYS A 14 10.73 10.38 -1.20
C LYS A 14 12.11 9.99 -0.67
N ASN A 15 12.17 9.61 0.60
CA ASN A 15 13.41 9.23 1.26
C ASN A 15 14.01 7.95 0.66
N THR A 16 13.17 6.95 0.36
CA THR A 16 13.63 5.70 -0.25
C THR A 16 14.07 5.90 -1.70
N ALA A 17 13.37 6.72 -2.47
CA ALA A 17 13.78 7.10 -3.82
C ALA A 17 15.13 7.84 -3.83
N ALA A 18 15.31 8.79 -2.92
CA ALA A 18 16.57 9.52 -2.77
C ALA A 18 17.73 8.57 -2.45
N ALA A 19 17.56 7.70 -1.45
CA ALA A 19 18.57 6.71 -1.08
C ALA A 19 18.89 5.73 -2.24
N TYR A 20 17.87 5.37 -3.02
CA TYR A 20 18.06 4.51 -4.19
C TYR A 20 18.83 5.22 -5.31
N ALA A 21 18.43 6.45 -5.65
CA ALA A 21 19.09 7.28 -6.65
C ALA A 21 20.57 7.52 -6.31
N ASP A 22 20.87 7.85 -5.05
CA ASP A 22 22.25 7.96 -4.55
C ASP A 22 23.04 6.66 -4.75
N SER A 23 22.42 5.51 -4.44
CA SER A 23 23.08 4.20 -4.52
C SER A 23 23.49 3.78 -5.94
N ILE A 24 22.81 4.29 -6.97
CA ILE A 24 23.07 3.97 -8.38
C ILE A 24 23.75 5.12 -9.13
N SER A 25 23.96 6.27 -8.49
CA SER A 25 24.51 7.49 -9.09
C SER A 25 25.89 7.30 -9.74
N SER A 26 26.71 6.38 -9.22
CA SER A 26 28.02 6.04 -9.80
C SER A 26 27.94 5.06 -10.98
N SER A 27 26.81 4.39 -11.15
CA SER A 27 26.61 3.32 -12.13
C SER A 27 25.78 3.73 -13.34
N VAL A 28 25.03 4.83 -13.23
CA VAL A 28 24.22 5.40 -14.32
C VAL A 28 24.89 6.68 -14.79
N GLU A 29 25.34 6.72 -16.04
CA GLU A 29 25.98 7.90 -16.63
C GLU A 29 24.99 9.05 -16.88
N ASP A 30 23.73 8.72 -17.16
CA ASP A 30 22.69 9.71 -17.43
C ASP A 30 22.13 10.30 -16.12
N SER A 31 22.67 11.46 -15.76
CA SER A 31 22.22 12.24 -14.59
C SER A 31 20.74 12.64 -14.65
N HIS A 32 20.12 12.74 -15.84
CA HIS A 32 18.69 13.06 -15.93
C HIS A 32 17.82 11.91 -15.44
N LEU A 33 18.18 10.65 -15.70
CA LEU A 33 17.47 9.49 -15.17
C LEU A 33 17.52 9.48 -13.64
N ILE A 34 18.68 9.78 -13.06
CA ILE A 34 18.86 9.87 -11.61
C ILE A 34 18.01 11.00 -11.01
N HIS A 35 18.00 12.18 -11.63
CA HIS A 35 17.18 13.31 -11.20
C HIS A 35 15.69 12.98 -11.21
N ASN A 36 15.20 12.28 -12.24
CA ASN A 36 13.80 11.88 -12.32
C ASN A 36 13.38 10.93 -11.19
N ILE A 37 14.32 10.14 -10.63
CA ILE A 37 14.04 9.31 -9.45
C ILE A 37 13.87 10.18 -8.21
N TYR A 38 14.73 11.19 -8.03
CA TYR A 38 14.65 12.15 -6.92
C TYR A 38 13.34 12.95 -6.91
N ASP A 39 12.84 13.30 -8.09
CA ASP A 39 11.67 14.18 -8.26
C ASP A 39 10.33 13.53 -7.88
N VAL A 40 10.35 12.30 -7.33
CA VAL A 40 9.14 11.67 -6.82
C VAL A 40 8.51 12.56 -5.75
N GLY A 41 7.26 13.00 -5.98
CA GLY A 41 6.54 13.87 -5.03
C GLY A 41 7.04 15.32 -4.96
N GLU A 42 7.80 15.80 -5.94
CA GLU A 42 7.97 17.24 -6.19
C GLU A 42 6.71 17.84 -6.82
N ASP A 43 6.52 19.16 -6.76
CA ASP A 43 5.24 19.82 -7.09
C ASP A 43 4.67 19.44 -8.46
N GLY A 44 5.51 19.24 -9.48
CA GLY A 44 5.07 18.80 -10.81
C GLY A 44 4.59 17.33 -10.88
N ASN A 45 4.94 16.50 -9.89
CA ASN A 45 4.69 15.07 -9.86
C ASN A 45 3.72 14.64 -8.73
N ARG A 46 3.24 15.58 -7.90
CA ARG A 46 2.36 15.30 -6.75
C ARG A 46 1.09 14.57 -7.16
N ASP A 47 0.40 15.04 -8.20
CA ASP A 47 -0.84 14.41 -8.68
C ASP A 47 -0.61 12.99 -9.20
N LYS A 48 0.57 12.73 -9.78
CA LYS A 48 0.92 11.40 -10.26
C LYS A 48 1.22 10.46 -9.10
N LEU A 49 2.01 10.92 -8.13
CA LEU A 49 2.30 10.16 -6.92
C LEU A 49 1.02 9.85 -6.14
N ALA A 50 0.11 10.82 -6.04
CA ALA A 50 -1.20 10.64 -5.42
C ALA A 50 -1.99 9.49 -6.07
N ARG A 51 -2.11 9.46 -7.39
CA ARG A 51 -2.81 8.38 -8.12
C ARG A 51 -2.16 7.01 -7.92
N ILE A 52 -0.83 6.97 -7.89
CA ILE A 52 -0.07 5.73 -7.64
C ILE A 52 -0.36 5.23 -6.22
N LEU A 53 -0.34 6.13 -5.22
CA LEU A 53 -0.67 5.80 -3.84
C LEU A 53 -2.07 5.21 -3.70
N ASP A 54 -3.07 5.78 -4.38
CA ASP A 54 -4.43 5.25 -4.33
C ASP A 54 -4.50 3.84 -4.90
N SER A 55 -3.88 3.63 -6.06
CA SER A 55 -3.84 2.32 -6.71
C SER A 55 -3.26 1.28 -5.75
N ALA A 56 -2.14 1.62 -5.09
CA ALA A 56 -1.52 0.74 -4.10
C ALA A 56 -2.40 0.50 -2.85
N VAL A 57 -3.16 1.50 -2.41
CA VAL A 57 -4.10 1.37 -1.30
C VAL A 57 -5.33 0.53 -1.68
N GLU A 58 -5.88 0.70 -2.88
CA GLU A 58 -6.98 -0.11 -3.40
C GLU A 58 -6.55 -1.56 -3.60
N ASP A 59 -5.34 -1.80 -4.12
CA ASP A 59 -4.75 -3.14 -4.17
C ASP A 59 -4.63 -3.75 -2.77
N CYS A 60 -4.28 -2.96 -1.76
CA CYS A 60 -4.31 -3.40 -0.37
C CYS A 60 -5.70 -3.79 0.12
N LYS A 61 -6.71 -2.97 -0.19
CA LYS A 61 -8.10 -3.25 0.18
C LYS A 61 -8.58 -4.55 -0.47
N GLU A 62 -8.22 -4.80 -1.73
CA GLU A 62 -8.57 -6.02 -2.46
C GLU A 62 -7.82 -7.25 -1.89
N MET A 63 -6.53 -7.14 -1.59
CA MET A 63 -5.78 -8.21 -0.92
C MET A 63 -6.38 -8.61 0.44
N LEU A 64 -7.00 -7.65 1.12
CA LEU A 64 -7.63 -7.80 2.42
C LEU A 64 -9.15 -7.86 2.33
N PHE A 65 -9.73 -8.12 1.15
CA PHE A 65 -11.17 -8.06 0.88
C PHE A 65 -12.03 -8.79 1.91
N ARG A 66 -11.55 -9.92 2.45
CA ARG A 66 -12.23 -10.67 3.51
C ARG A 66 -12.56 -9.81 4.75
N TYR A 67 -11.69 -8.85 5.09
CA TYR A 67 -11.85 -7.99 6.26
C TYR A 67 -12.33 -6.58 5.89
N THR A 68 -12.11 -6.13 4.67
CA THR A 68 -12.48 -4.78 4.18
C THR A 68 -13.83 -4.76 3.48
N LYS A 69 -14.42 -5.92 3.16
CA LYS A 69 -15.75 -6.01 2.55
C LYS A 69 -16.79 -5.29 3.41
N MET A 70 -17.40 -4.27 2.81
CA MET A 70 -18.62 -3.64 3.29
C MET A 70 -19.79 -4.10 2.42
N GLU A 71 -20.96 -4.32 3.02
CA GLU A 71 -22.16 -4.60 2.25
C GLU A 71 -22.65 -3.30 1.60
N MET A 72 -22.95 -3.34 0.31
CA MET A 72 -23.67 -2.25 -0.34
C MET A 72 -25.07 -2.18 0.25
N LEU A 73 -25.39 -1.08 0.94
CA LEU A 73 -26.71 -0.86 1.54
C LEU A 73 -27.70 -0.24 0.53
N GLY A 74 -27.84 -0.86 -0.65
CA GLY A 74 -28.83 -0.44 -1.67
C GLY A 74 -28.54 0.90 -2.36
N GLY A 75 -28.92 0.99 -3.64
CA GLY A 75 -28.48 2.06 -4.55
C GLY A 75 -27.32 1.56 -5.40
N GLY A 76 -27.35 1.81 -6.71
CA GLY A 76 -26.24 1.45 -7.59
C GLY A 76 -24.95 2.15 -7.16
N PHE A 77 -23.83 1.75 -7.76
CA PHE A 77 -22.54 2.43 -7.63
C PHE A 77 -22.71 3.91 -8.00
N ASP A 78 -22.96 4.76 -7.01
CA ASP A 78 -23.14 6.20 -7.25
C ASP A 78 -21.75 6.73 -7.57
N SER A 79 -21.57 7.36 -8.72
CA SER A 79 -20.24 7.70 -9.26
C SER A 79 -19.42 8.65 -8.38
N ASN A 80 -20.01 9.15 -7.30
CA ASN A 80 -19.39 10.01 -6.28
C ASN A 80 -18.92 9.21 -5.05
N GLU A 81 -19.12 7.89 -4.97
CA GLU A 81 -18.53 7.07 -3.91
C GLU A 81 -17.00 7.12 -3.90
N TRP A 82 -16.34 7.58 -4.98
CA TRP A 82 -14.89 7.84 -4.96
C TRP A 82 -14.50 9.02 -4.05
N GLU A 83 -15.42 9.97 -3.80
CA GLU A 83 -15.25 11.06 -2.82
C GLU A 83 -15.54 10.59 -1.39
N GLU A 84 -16.46 9.64 -1.20
CA GLU A 84 -16.81 9.04 0.10
C GLU A 84 -15.96 7.81 0.46
N CYS A 85 -15.21 7.27 -0.51
CA CYS A 85 -14.21 6.23 -0.31
C CYS A 85 -13.07 6.84 0.50
N ILE A 86 -13.10 6.53 1.80
CA ILE A 86 -12.09 6.91 2.76
C ILE A 86 -10.69 6.66 2.17
N GLY A 87 -9.94 7.75 2.00
CA GLY A 87 -8.56 7.78 1.55
C GLY A 87 -8.29 8.30 0.13
N SER A 88 -9.26 8.53 -0.75
CA SER A 88 -8.99 9.10 -2.09
C SER A 88 -8.10 10.38 -2.00
N PRO A 89 -7.15 10.66 -2.90
CA PRO A 89 -6.27 11.83 -2.78
C PRO A 89 -6.97 13.10 -3.26
N THR A 90 -8.18 12.97 -3.80
CA THR A 90 -9.12 14.06 -3.99
C THR A 90 -9.92 14.36 -2.73
N ASN A 91 -9.80 13.56 -1.66
CA ASN A 91 -10.35 13.91 -0.37
C ASN A 91 -9.34 14.76 0.43
N ASP A 92 -9.85 15.76 1.14
CA ASP A 92 -9.06 16.67 1.98
C ASP A 92 -8.52 16.00 3.26
N GLU A 93 -8.56 14.66 3.35
CA GLU A 93 -8.11 13.93 4.55
C GLU A 93 -6.58 13.76 4.55
N ASP A 94 -5.98 13.89 5.73
CA ASP A 94 -4.54 13.71 5.93
C ASP A 94 -4.08 12.23 5.91
N ALA A 95 -5.01 11.27 5.89
CA ALA A 95 -4.72 9.85 6.02
C ALA A 95 -5.63 8.97 5.16
N TYR A 96 -5.11 7.82 4.73
CA TYR A 96 -5.91 6.69 4.26
C TYR A 96 -6.37 5.88 5.47
N TYR A 97 -7.64 5.48 5.49
CA TYR A 97 -8.13 4.56 6.53
C TYR A 97 -8.59 3.25 5.93
N LEU A 98 -7.98 2.15 6.40
CA LEU A 98 -8.45 0.80 6.13
C LEU A 98 -9.39 0.37 7.25
N ALA A 99 -10.69 0.48 6.98
CA ALA A 99 -11.73 -0.09 7.82
C ALA A 99 -11.71 -1.63 7.68
N MET A 100 -11.33 -2.31 8.75
CA MET A 100 -11.22 -3.78 8.76
C MET A 100 -12.09 -4.38 9.87
N ARG A 101 -12.95 -5.34 9.50
CA ARG A 101 -13.70 -6.19 10.43
C ARG A 101 -12.89 -7.45 10.73
N MET A 102 -12.13 -7.39 11.82
CA MET A 102 -11.27 -8.49 12.25
C MET A 102 -12.06 -9.51 13.08
N PRO A 103 -11.85 -10.83 12.90
CA PRO A 103 -12.46 -11.85 13.75
C PRO A 103 -12.08 -11.69 15.24
N SER A 104 -12.95 -12.16 16.14
CA SER A 104 -12.66 -12.20 17.58
C SER A 104 -11.39 -13.02 17.86
N GLY A 105 -10.46 -12.47 18.65
CA GLY A 105 -9.20 -13.12 19.02
C GLY A 105 -7.96 -12.62 18.26
N PHE A 106 -8.11 -11.66 17.35
CA PHE A 106 -6.96 -10.99 16.73
C PHE A 106 -6.16 -10.19 17.77
N SER A 107 -4.85 -10.46 17.88
CA SER A 107 -4.01 -9.74 18.84
C SER A 107 -3.67 -8.33 18.35
N LYS A 108 -3.52 -7.37 19.26
CA LYS A 108 -3.05 -6.01 18.94
C LYS A 108 -1.70 -6.03 18.21
N THR A 109 -0.80 -6.91 18.63
CA THR A 109 0.52 -7.10 18.01
C THR A 109 0.39 -7.56 16.56
N SER A 110 -0.51 -8.49 16.26
CA SER A 110 -0.76 -8.95 14.89
C SER A 110 -1.28 -7.83 13.99
N VAL A 111 -2.17 -6.97 14.50
CA VAL A 111 -2.67 -5.80 13.76
C VAL A 111 -1.54 -4.80 13.51
N HIS A 112 -0.70 -4.54 14.51
CA HIS A 112 0.44 -3.64 14.35
C HIS A 112 1.44 -4.18 13.32
N THR A 113 1.83 -5.46 13.39
CA THR A 113 2.71 -6.08 12.39
C THR A 113 2.10 -6.02 10.99
N MET A 114 0.80 -6.24 10.86
CA MET A 114 0.11 -6.13 9.58
C MET A 114 0.10 -4.69 9.05
N THR A 115 -0.06 -3.69 9.93
CA THR A 115 0.03 -2.27 9.59
C THR A 115 1.40 -1.92 9.00
N VAL A 116 2.48 -2.41 9.62
CA VAL A 116 3.85 -2.22 9.11
C VAL A 116 4.01 -2.86 7.73
N TYR A 117 3.50 -4.08 7.51
CA TYR A 117 3.59 -4.72 6.20
C TYR A 117 2.78 -4.01 5.12
N ILE A 118 1.60 -3.48 5.47
CA ILE A 118 0.76 -2.69 4.55
C ILE A 118 1.49 -1.41 4.15
N HIS A 119 2.04 -0.67 5.11
CA HIS A 119 2.81 0.54 4.84
C HIS A 119 4.00 0.26 3.92
N ASP A 120 4.82 -0.74 4.26
CA ASP A 120 5.96 -1.14 3.44
C ASP A 120 5.53 -1.59 2.03
N TYR A 121 4.42 -2.31 1.91
CA TYR A 121 3.88 -2.70 0.61
C TYR A 121 3.53 -1.46 -0.22
N ILE A 122 2.79 -0.50 0.34
CA ILE A 122 2.35 0.71 -0.37
C ILE A 122 3.55 1.52 -0.85
N VAL A 123 4.56 1.72 0.02
CA VAL A 123 5.79 2.45 -0.34
C VAL A 123 6.53 1.74 -1.49
N ASN A 124 6.74 0.42 -1.39
CA ASN A 124 7.45 -0.32 -2.44
C ASN A 124 6.67 -0.42 -3.75
N GLN A 125 5.35 -0.63 -3.69
CA GLN A 125 4.48 -0.64 -4.87
C GLN A 125 4.49 0.73 -5.56
N SER A 126 4.45 1.81 -4.78
CA SER A 126 4.47 3.17 -5.33
C SER A 126 5.79 3.48 -6.03
N LEU A 127 6.91 3.07 -5.43
CA LEU A 127 8.23 3.21 -6.05
C LEU A 127 8.37 2.35 -7.30
N TYR A 128 7.85 1.12 -7.29
CA TYR A 128 7.83 0.28 -8.48
C TYR A 128 7.11 0.98 -9.64
N GLU A 129 5.89 1.47 -9.42
CA GLU A 129 5.11 2.15 -10.48
C GLU A 129 5.77 3.46 -10.95
N TRP A 130 6.36 4.22 -10.02
CA TRP A 130 7.12 5.42 -10.37
C TRP A 130 8.34 5.07 -11.26
N LEU A 131 9.15 4.10 -10.83
CA LEU A 131 10.35 3.69 -11.57
C LEU A 131 10.02 3.07 -12.92
N MET A 132 8.91 2.35 -13.06
CA MET A 132 8.44 1.89 -14.37
C MET A 132 8.23 3.03 -15.39
N ILE A 133 8.06 4.27 -14.93
CA ILE A 133 7.94 5.45 -15.80
C ILE A 133 9.30 6.10 -16.05
N VAL A 134 10.09 6.31 -14.98
CA VAL A 134 11.29 7.17 -15.05
C VAL A 134 12.61 6.41 -15.17
N TYR A 135 12.67 5.17 -14.68
CA TYR A 135 13.86 4.33 -14.69
C TYR A 135 13.49 2.83 -14.56
N PRO A 136 12.99 2.19 -15.64
CA PRO A 136 12.44 0.83 -15.57
C PRO A 136 13.44 -0.24 -15.13
N ASP A 137 14.72 -0.09 -15.48
CA ASP A 137 15.80 -1.04 -15.14
C ASP A 137 15.98 -1.22 -13.61
N GLY A 138 15.54 -0.24 -12.83
CA GLY A 138 15.57 -0.28 -11.36
C GLY A 138 14.31 -0.82 -10.70
N ALA A 139 13.22 -0.96 -11.44
CA ALA A 139 11.89 -1.17 -10.89
C ALA A 139 11.71 -2.56 -10.25
N ASP A 140 12.27 -3.61 -10.85
CA ASP A 140 12.10 -5.02 -10.44
C ASP A 140 12.44 -5.28 -8.97
N ARG A 141 13.42 -4.55 -8.43
CA ARG A 141 13.79 -4.59 -7.00
C ARG A 141 12.59 -4.26 -6.11
N PHE A 142 11.88 -3.19 -6.43
CA PHE A 142 10.79 -2.69 -5.61
C PHE A 142 9.55 -3.54 -5.79
N TRP A 143 9.34 -4.10 -6.98
CA TRP A 143 8.34 -5.14 -7.19
C TRP A 143 8.58 -6.37 -6.31
N ALA A 144 9.82 -6.86 -6.25
CA ALA A 144 10.16 -8.02 -5.41
C ALA A 144 9.94 -7.74 -3.92
N LEU A 145 10.27 -6.53 -3.45
CA LEU A 145 9.98 -6.10 -2.08
C LEU A 145 8.48 -5.99 -1.82
N ALA A 146 7.72 -5.41 -2.75
CA ALA A 146 6.26 -5.33 -2.65
C ALA A 146 5.62 -6.73 -2.59
N GLU A 147 6.03 -7.66 -3.46
CA GLU A 147 5.51 -9.04 -3.45
C GLU A 147 5.85 -9.80 -2.16
N ASP A 148 7.03 -9.59 -1.57
CA ASP A 148 7.36 -10.14 -0.24
C ASP A 148 6.42 -9.60 0.85
N LYS A 149 6.16 -8.28 0.85
CA LYS A 149 5.23 -7.67 1.83
C LYS A 149 3.80 -8.14 1.62
N LYS A 150 3.35 -8.24 0.37
CA LYS A 150 2.05 -8.82 0.00
C LYS A 150 1.89 -10.25 0.51
N LYS A 151 2.92 -11.08 0.38
CA LYS A 151 2.92 -12.44 0.98
C LYS A 151 2.81 -12.37 2.50
N LYS A 152 3.58 -11.52 3.16
CA LYS A 152 3.54 -11.34 4.63
C LYS A 152 2.17 -10.85 5.14
N ILE A 153 1.51 -9.95 4.40
CA ILE A 153 0.14 -9.50 4.69
C ILE A 153 -0.83 -10.68 4.63
N LYS A 154 -0.79 -11.46 3.54
CA LYS A 154 -1.63 -12.65 3.35
C LYS A 154 -1.41 -13.69 4.46
N ASP A 155 -0.15 -13.95 4.81
CA ASP A 155 0.19 -14.92 5.87
C ASP A 155 -0.27 -14.45 7.25
N ALA A 156 -0.10 -13.16 7.57
CA ALA A 156 -0.56 -12.57 8.82
C ALA A 156 -2.09 -12.60 8.96
N SER A 157 -2.78 -12.33 7.86
CA SER A 157 -4.23 -12.49 7.73
C SER A 157 -4.66 -13.93 8.03
N ASN A 158 -4.03 -14.92 7.38
CA ASN A 158 -4.42 -16.33 7.49
C ASN A 158 -4.13 -16.95 8.87
N ARG A 159 -3.00 -16.60 9.51
CA ARG A 159 -2.65 -17.11 10.85
C ARG A 159 -3.65 -16.72 11.93
N SER A 160 -4.32 -15.60 11.73
CA SER A 160 -5.11 -14.93 12.76
C SER A 160 -6.60 -15.19 12.61
N ALA A 161 -7.05 -15.70 11.46
CA ALA A 161 -8.32 -16.39 11.33
C ALA A 161 -8.17 -17.75 12.04
N GLY A 162 -8.64 -17.85 13.28
CA GLY A 162 -8.58 -19.09 14.05
C GLY A 162 -9.05 -20.28 13.20
N ARG A 163 -8.25 -21.35 13.14
CA ARG A 163 -8.67 -22.62 12.53
C ARG A 163 -10.03 -22.98 13.13
N ALA A 164 -11.07 -23.04 12.30
CA ALA A 164 -12.31 -23.69 12.71
C ALA A 164 -11.93 -25.10 13.15
N ARG A 165 -11.96 -25.36 14.47
CA ARG A 165 -11.83 -26.71 15.00
C ARG A 165 -13.11 -27.41 14.57
N ILE A 166 -13.03 -28.22 13.52
CA ILE A 166 -14.08 -29.18 13.19
C ILE A 166 -14.18 -30.09 14.41
N ALA A 167 -15.29 -30.02 15.15
CA ALA A 167 -15.54 -30.95 16.23
C ALA A 167 -15.54 -32.36 15.63
N LEU A 168 -14.58 -33.19 16.04
CA LEU A 168 -14.64 -34.62 15.76
C LEU A 168 -15.91 -35.14 16.44
N HIS A 169 -16.89 -35.56 15.65
CA HIS A 169 -18.05 -36.26 16.18
C HIS A 169 -17.53 -37.54 16.87
N PRO A 170 -17.83 -37.75 18.16
CA PRO A 170 -17.52 -39.02 18.80
C PRO A 170 -18.42 -40.10 18.18
N PHE A 171 -17.78 -41.19 17.74
CA PHE A 171 -18.45 -42.47 17.50
C PHE A 171 -18.75 -43.15 18.83
#